data_AF-A0A643C302-F1
#
_entry.id   AF-A0A643C302-F1
#
_cell.length_a   1.000
_cell.length_b   1.000
_cell.length_c   1.000
_cell.angle_alpha   90.00
_cell.angle_beta   90.00
_cell.angle_gamma   90.00
#
_symmetry.space_group_name_H-M   'P 1'
#
loop_
_entity.id
_entity.type
_entity.pdbx_description
1 polymer ?
#
loop_
_entity_poly.entity_id
_entity_poly.type
_entity_poly.pdbx_seq_one_letter_code
_entity_poly.pdbx_strand_id
1 'polypeptide(L)'
;ILDDGQSPKHSQCLNRAVHEWSVQQVSHWLMSLNLEQYVSEFSAQNITGEQLLQLDGNKLKALGMTSSQDRAVVKKRLKEMKVSLEKARKAQEKIEKQREKLRRKEQEQMQRKSKKTEKMAAATEGAGEQ
;
A
#
# COMPACT_ATOMS: atom_id res chain seq x y z
N ILE A 1 8.88 16.28 -21.01
CA ILE A 1 8.93 16.46 -19.54
C ILE A 1 8.36 15.19 -18.94
N LEU A 2 9.24 14.41 -18.30
CA LEU A 2 8.92 13.12 -17.71
C LEU A 2 7.98 13.37 -16.52
N ASP A 3 6.68 13.17 -16.73
CA ASP A 3 5.71 13.16 -15.64
C ASP A 3 5.96 11.88 -14.84
N ASP A 4 6.74 12.05 -13.77
CA ASP A 4 7.06 11.09 -12.72
C ASP A 4 5.75 10.72 -12.03
N GLY A 5 4.98 9.89 -12.73
CA GLY A 5 3.61 9.54 -12.41
C GLY A 5 3.57 8.78 -11.10
N GLN A 6 3.48 9.53 -10.00
CA GLN A 6 3.15 9.18 -8.63
C GLN A 6 2.93 7.67 -8.48
N SER A 7 3.98 6.99 -8.03
CA SER A 7 3.92 5.55 -7.80
C SER A 7 2.75 5.24 -6.86
N PRO A 8 1.96 4.18 -7.09
CA PRO A 8 0.91 3.71 -6.18
C PRO A 8 1.42 3.24 -4.80
N LYS A 9 2.70 3.51 -4.49
CA LYS A 9 3.48 2.95 -3.37
C LYS A 9 2.76 3.09 -2.05
N HIS A 10 1.95 4.12 -1.82
CA HIS A 10 1.34 4.39 -0.51
C HIS A 10 0.62 3.20 0.16
N SER A 11 0.05 2.27 -0.62
CA SER A 11 -0.71 1.14 -0.06
C SER A 11 -0.02 -0.24 -0.16
N GLN A 12 0.88 -0.44 -1.13
CA GLN A 12 1.84 -1.56 -1.09
C GLN A 12 2.90 -1.34 0.02
N CYS A 13 3.20 -0.07 0.34
CA CYS A 13 3.96 0.33 1.51
C CYS A 13 3.31 -0.13 2.80
N LEU A 14 2.00 -0.04 3.00
CA LEU A 14 1.40 -0.39 4.30
C LEU A 14 1.51 -1.90 4.64
N ASN A 15 1.38 -2.78 3.66
CA ASN A 15 1.55 -4.23 3.85
C ASN A 15 3.01 -4.61 4.13
N ARG A 16 3.94 -4.05 3.36
CA ARG A 16 5.37 -4.20 3.59
C ARG A 16 5.78 -3.56 4.92
N ALA A 17 5.22 -2.39 5.20
CA ALA A 17 5.51 -1.57 6.37
C ALA A 17 5.19 -2.33 7.64
N VAL A 18 4.02 -2.99 7.78
CA VAL A 18 3.75 -3.71 9.03
C VAL A 18 4.78 -4.81 9.27
N HIS A 19 5.26 -5.51 8.24
CA HIS A 19 6.35 -6.49 8.41
C HIS A 19 7.70 -5.82 8.72
N GLU A 20 7.94 -4.64 8.15
CA GLU A 20 9.14 -3.81 8.32
C GLU A 20 9.04 -2.85 9.52
N TRP A 21 8.01 -2.97 10.36
CA TRP A 21 7.87 -2.07 11.50
C TRP A 21 9.00 -2.28 12.48
N SER A 22 9.68 -1.17 12.79
CA SER A 22 10.56 -1.08 13.94
C SER A 22 9.77 -1.24 15.24
N VAL A 23 10.48 -1.56 16.31
CA VAL A 23 9.94 -1.61 17.68
C VAL A 23 9.22 -0.30 18.06
N GLN A 24 9.71 0.85 17.58
CA GLN A 24 9.06 2.15 17.77
C GLN A 24 7.69 2.24 17.10
N GLN A 25 7.56 1.75 15.86
CA GLN A 25 6.27 1.74 15.16
C GLN A 25 5.27 0.79 15.84
N VAL A 26 5.74 -0.35 16.35
CA VAL A 26 4.92 -1.25 17.18
C VAL A 26 4.47 -0.57 18.48
N SER A 27 5.36 0.22 19.09
CA SER A 27 5.06 0.99 20.30
C SER A 27 3.96 2.02 20.04
N HIS A 28 4.08 2.82 18.98
CA HIS A 28 3.04 3.78 18.58
C HIS A 28 1.71 3.10 18.24
N TRP A 29 1.76 1.91 17.64
CA TRP A 29 0.56 1.11 17.39
C TRP A 29 -0.12 0.71 18.71
N LEU A 30 0.62 0.23 19.71
CA LEU A 30 0.06 -0.08 21.03
C LEU A 30 -0.56 1.16 21.69
N MET A 31 0.10 2.33 21.62
CA MET A 31 -0.45 3.58 22.13
C MET A 31 -1.78 3.94 21.46
N SER A 32 -1.89 3.74 20.15
CA SER A 32 -3.14 3.95 19.39
C SER A 32 -4.27 3.00 19.81
N LEU A 33 -3.93 1.88 20.46
CA LEU A 33 -4.88 0.93 21.02
C LEU A 33 -5.17 1.18 22.50
N ASN A 34 -4.62 2.25 23.09
CA ASN A 34 -4.66 2.52 24.52
C ASN A 34 -3.95 1.44 25.36
N LEU A 35 -2.94 0.80 24.77
CA LEU A 35 -2.13 -0.29 25.34
C LEU A 35 -0.69 0.17 25.65
N GLU A 36 -0.49 1.47 25.88
CA GLU A 36 0.82 2.08 26.13
C GLU A 36 1.57 1.48 27.32
N GLN A 37 0.85 0.99 28.32
CA GLN A 37 1.41 0.25 29.46
C GLN A 37 2.23 -0.99 29.06
N TYR A 38 1.94 -1.59 27.90
CA TYR A 38 2.65 -2.77 27.38
C TYR A 38 3.80 -2.40 26.44
N VAL A 39 3.97 -1.12 26.11
CA VAL A 39 5.06 -0.64 25.22
C VAL A 39 6.42 -1.01 25.79
N SER A 40 6.61 -0.89 27.11
CA SER A 40 7.88 -1.23 27.76
C SER A 40 8.24 -2.70 27.52
N GLU A 41 7.30 -3.63 27.74
CA GLU A 41 7.58 -5.06 27.52
C GLU A 41 7.77 -5.41 26.05
N PHE A 42 6.97 -4.83 25.17
CA PHE A 42 7.15 -5.05 23.73
C PHE A 42 8.50 -4.51 23.26
N SER A 43 8.96 -3.38 23.81
CA SER A 43 10.28 -2.84 23.48
C SER A 43 11.42 -3.64 24.07
N ALA A 44 11.30 -4.09 25.34
CA ALA A 44 12.30 -4.94 25.99
C ALA A 44 12.48 -6.27 25.24
N GLN A 45 11.39 -6.82 24.73
CA GLN A 45 11.36 -8.06 23.95
C GLN A 45 11.65 -7.84 22.45
N ASN A 46 11.99 -6.60 22.05
CA ASN A 46 12.30 -6.23 20.67
C ASN A 46 11.22 -6.67 19.67
N ILE A 47 9.94 -6.52 20.05
CA ILE A 47 8.82 -6.90 19.20
C ILE A 47 8.77 -5.95 18.00
N THR A 48 9.29 -6.44 16.87
CA THR A 48 9.17 -5.81 15.56
C THR A 48 7.85 -6.15 14.90
N GLY A 49 7.56 -5.51 13.78
CA GLY A 49 6.41 -5.77 12.95
C GLY A 49 6.20 -7.23 12.55
N GLU A 50 7.30 -7.91 12.20
CA GLU A 50 7.28 -9.34 11.93
C GLU A 50 6.87 -10.15 13.18
N GLN A 51 7.48 -9.90 14.34
CA GLN A 51 7.07 -10.57 15.57
C GLN A 51 5.62 -10.26 15.94
N LEU A 52 5.18 -9.01 15.76
CA LEU A 52 3.81 -8.55 16.02
C LEU A 52 2.78 -9.39 15.25
N LEU A 53 3.03 -9.64 13.96
CA LEU A 53 2.15 -10.44 13.10
C LEU A 53 2.13 -11.93 13.46
N GLN A 54 3.18 -12.40 14.12
CA GLN A 54 3.35 -13.77 14.64
C GLN A 54 2.95 -13.91 16.12
N LEU A 55 2.41 -12.87 16.77
CA LEU A 55 1.93 -12.98 18.14
C LEU A 55 0.69 -13.86 18.21
N ASP A 56 0.71 -14.78 19.15
CA ASP A 56 -0.38 -15.67 19.51
C ASP A 56 -0.77 -15.49 20.98
N GLY A 57 -1.80 -16.21 21.42
CA GLY A 57 -2.31 -16.10 22.78
C GLY A 57 -1.28 -16.43 23.87
N ASN A 58 -0.33 -17.32 23.59
CA ASN A 58 0.72 -17.71 24.54
C ASN A 58 1.83 -16.65 24.55
N LYS A 59 2.26 -16.15 23.38
CA LYS A 59 3.23 -15.05 23.31
C LYS A 59 2.72 -13.79 23.99
N LEU A 60 1.45 -13.43 23.81
CA LEU A 60 0.87 -12.27 24.52
C LEU A 60 0.91 -12.45 26.05
N LYS A 61 0.69 -13.66 26.55
CA LYS A 61 0.84 -13.96 27.99
C LYS A 61 2.29 -13.85 28.45
N ALA A 62 3.24 -14.32 27.63
CA ALA A 62 4.67 -14.22 27.93
C ALA A 62 5.17 -12.78 27.97
N LEU A 63 4.57 -11.88 27.18
CA LEU A 63 4.81 -10.42 27.22
C LEU A 63 4.16 -9.70 28.41
N GLY A 64 3.74 -10.44 29.45
CA GLY A 64 3.14 -9.87 30.66
C GLY A 64 1.69 -9.39 30.49
N MET A 65 1.02 -9.69 29.38
CA MET A 65 -0.36 -9.28 29.14
C MET A 65 -1.35 -10.19 29.89
N THR A 66 -1.52 -9.93 31.18
CA THR A 66 -2.35 -10.73 32.11
C THR A 66 -3.85 -10.54 31.85
N SER A 67 -4.25 -9.32 31.49
CA SER A 67 -5.63 -8.95 31.16
C SER A 67 -6.18 -9.71 29.96
N SER A 68 -7.33 -10.36 30.15
CA SER A 68 -8.04 -11.05 29.07
C SER A 68 -8.62 -10.08 28.04
N GLN A 69 -9.02 -8.88 28.49
CA GLN A 69 -9.58 -7.84 27.64
C GLN A 69 -8.52 -7.29 26.68
N ASP A 70 -7.34 -6.97 27.19
CA ASP A 70 -6.24 -6.44 26.37
C ASP A 70 -5.77 -7.47 25.36
N ARG A 71 -5.65 -8.74 25.77
CA ARG A 71 -5.38 -9.85 24.85
C ARG A 71 -6.45 -9.99 23.76
N ALA A 72 -7.71 -9.72 24.06
CA ALA A 72 -8.79 -9.74 23.07
C ALA A 72 -8.69 -8.56 22.10
N VAL A 73 -8.37 -7.37 22.58
CA VAL A 73 -8.14 -6.17 21.75
C VAL A 73 -6.98 -6.41 20.79
N VAL A 74 -5.82 -6.87 21.27
CA VAL A 74 -4.66 -7.15 20.41
C VAL A 74 -5.00 -8.21 19.35
N LYS A 75 -5.62 -9.33 19.74
CA LYS A 75 -6.06 -10.36 18.79
C LYS A 75 -7.03 -9.82 17.74
N LYS A 76 -8.01 -9.01 18.15
CA LYS A 76 -8.96 -8.37 17.24
C LYS A 76 -8.22 -7.45 16.26
N ARG A 77 -7.30 -6.63 16.76
CA ARG A 77 -6.54 -5.67 15.95
C ARG A 77 -5.58 -6.36 14.98
N LEU A 78 -4.92 -7.43 15.38
CA LEU A 78 -4.11 -8.26 14.48
C LEU A 78 -4.97 -8.85 13.34
N LYS A 79 -6.17 -9.32 13.65
CA LYS A 79 -7.10 -9.84 12.65
C LYS A 79 -7.61 -8.74 11.70
N GLU A 80 -8.02 -7.59 12.25
CA GLU A 80 -8.46 -6.43 11.47
C GLU A 80 -7.34 -5.91 10.57
N MET A 81 -6.12 -5.86 11.08
CA MET A 81 -4.95 -5.44 10.32
C MET A 81 -4.75 -6.39 9.13
N LYS A 82 -4.71 -7.72 9.34
CA LYS A 82 -4.61 -8.70 8.25
C LYS A 82 -5.72 -8.55 7.19
N VAL A 83 -6.96 -8.30 7.61
CA VAL A 83 -8.08 -8.07 6.68
C VAL A 83 -7.95 -6.74 5.93
N SER A 84 -7.58 -5.67 6.63
CA SER A 84 -7.39 -4.34 6.05
C SER A 84 -6.25 -4.33 5.03
N LEU A 85 -5.17 -5.03 5.36
CA LEU A 85 -4.03 -5.29 4.48
C LEU A 85 -4.45 -5.95 3.16
N GLU A 86 -5.30 -6.99 3.20
CA GLU A 86 -5.81 -7.64 1.99
C GLU A 86 -6.77 -6.75 1.18
N LYS A 87 -7.66 -6.02 1.86
CA LYS A 87 -8.59 -5.07 1.21
C LYS A 87 -7.84 -3.95 0.50
N ALA A 88 -6.82 -3.38 1.15
CA ALA A 88 -5.98 -2.33 0.60
C ALA A 88 -5.25 -2.82 -0.67
N ARG A 89 -4.74 -4.07 -0.65
CA ARG A 89 -4.13 -4.71 -1.82
C ARG A 89 -5.12 -4.86 -2.99
N LYS A 90 -6.34 -5.35 -2.74
CA LYS A 90 -7.37 -5.49 -3.79
C LYS A 90 -7.83 -4.13 -4.35
N ALA A 91 -7.93 -3.11 -3.50
CA ALA A 91 -8.29 -1.76 -3.92
C ALA A 91 -7.19 -1.14 -4.82
N GLN A 92 -5.93 -1.33 -4.45
CA GLN A 92 -4.76 -0.94 -5.25
C GLN A 92 -4.76 -1.56 -6.64
N GLU A 93 -4.94 -2.88 -6.73
CA GLU A 93 -4.94 -3.59 -8.02
C GLU A 93 -6.04 -3.06 -8.96
N LYS A 94 -7.21 -2.73 -8.41
CA LYS A 94 -8.31 -2.12 -9.19
C LYS A 94 -7.94 -0.73 -9.72
N ILE A 95 -7.33 0.11 -8.88
CA ILE A 95 -6.90 1.47 -9.26
C ILE A 95 -5.83 1.39 -10.34
N GLU A 96 -4.83 0.53 -10.18
CA GLU A 96 -3.75 0.34 -11.16
C GLU A 96 -4.29 -0.14 -12.51
N LYS A 97 -5.18 -1.13 -12.50
CA LYS A 97 -5.82 -1.65 -13.72
C LYS A 97 -6.66 -0.59 -14.44
N GLN A 98 -7.34 0.29 -13.70
CA GLN A 98 -8.07 1.42 -14.29
C GLN A 98 -7.12 2.46 -14.88
N ARG A 99 -6.04 2.78 -14.17
CA ARG A 99 -5.01 3.73 -14.62
C ARG A 99 -4.29 3.25 -15.88
N GLU A 100 -3.94 1.97 -15.96
CA GLU A 100 -3.33 1.37 -17.15
C GLU A 100 -4.27 1.42 -18.36
N LYS A 101 -5.55 1.07 -18.18
CA LYS A 101 -6.56 1.14 -19.25
C LYS A 101 -6.73 2.56 -19.79
N LEU A 102 -6.74 3.56 -18.91
CA LEU A 102 -6.84 4.97 -19.33
C LEU A 102 -5.63 5.38 -20.16
N ARG A 103 -4.42 5.08 -19.67
CA ARG A 103 -3.16 5.36 -20.37
C ARG A 103 -3.08 4.71 -21.75
N ARG A 104 -3.55 3.46 -21.89
CA ARG A 104 -3.58 2.75 -23.17
C ARG A 104 -4.51 3.44 -24.18
N LYS A 105 -5.70 3.89 -23.73
CA LYS A 105 -6.65 4.62 -24.58
C LYS A 105 -6.07 5.96 -25.05
N GLU A 106 -5.39 6.69 -24.18
CA GLU A 106 -4.76 7.96 -24.53
C GLU A 106 -3.63 7.78 -25.54
N GLN A 107 -2.76 6.77 -25.36
CA GLN A 107 -1.71 6.45 -26.33
C GLN A 107 -2.26 6.07 -27.70
N GLU A 108 -3.32 5.25 -27.75
CA GLU A 108 -3.95 4.87 -29.02
C GLU A 108 -4.56 6.08 -29.73
N GLN A 109 -5.20 6.98 -28.98
CA GLN A 109 -5.78 8.20 -29.54
C GLN A 109 -4.69 9.16 -30.06
N MET A 110 -3.58 9.31 -29.32
CA MET A 110 -2.44 10.13 -29.74
C MET A 110 -1.78 9.57 -31.00
N GLN A 111 -1.60 8.25 -31.11
CA GLN A 111 -1.08 7.60 -32.31
C GLN A 111 -2.01 7.78 -33.52
N ARG A 112 -3.33 7.65 -33.33
CA ARG A 112 -4.32 7.88 -34.39
C ARG A 112 -4.32 9.33 -34.88
N LYS A 113 -4.24 10.31 -33.96
CA LYS A 113 -4.10 11.73 -34.32
C LYS A 113 -2.80 11.98 -35.09
N SER A 114 -1.68 11.47 -34.60
CA SER A 114 -0.36 11.66 -35.24
C SER A 114 -0.33 11.11 -36.67
N LYS A 115 -0.83 9.87 -36.89
CA LYS A 115 -0.95 9.28 -38.24
C LYS A 115 -1.89 10.08 -39.16
N LYS A 116 -2.95 10.67 -38.62
CA LYS A 116 -3.88 11.50 -39.41
C LYS A 116 -3.24 12.83 -39.81
N THR A 117 -2.48 13.46 -38.91
CA THR A 117 -1.76 14.71 -39.18
C THR A 117 -0.65 14.50 -40.22
N GLU A 118 0.14 13.43 -40.10
CA GLU A 118 1.20 13.10 -41.07
C GLU A 118 0.62 12.82 -42.47
N LYS A 119 -0.48 12.05 -42.55
CA LYS A 119 -1.15 11.79 -43.83
C LYS A 119 -1.73 13.05 -44.48
N MET A 120 -2.23 14.00 -43.69
CA MET A 120 -2.70 15.29 -44.22
C MET A 120 -1.54 16.18 -44.67
N ALA A 121 -0.44 16.23 -43.93
CA ALA A 121 0.76 17.00 -44.33
C ALA A 121 1.31 16.52 -45.68
N ALA A 122 1.50 15.21 -45.85
CA ALA A 122 1.99 14.63 -47.11
C ALA A 122 1.06 14.88 -48.31
N ALA A 123 -0.25 14.99 -48.09
CA ALA A 123 -1.22 15.32 -49.16
C ALA A 123 -1.23 16.81 -49.54
N THR A 124 -0.74 17.69 -48.66
CA THR A 124 -0.72 19.14 -48.90
C THR A 124 0.55 19.57 -49.65
N GLU A 125 1.66 18.83 -49.48
CA GLU A 125 2.94 19.11 -50.17
C GLU A 125 2.99 18.58 -51.62
N GLY A 126 2.06 17.70 -52.02
CA GLY A 126 1.98 17.16 -53.39
C GLY A 126 1.16 17.98 -54.40
N ALA A 127 0.60 19.14 -54.00
CA ALA A 127 -0.30 19.94 -54.85
C ALA A 127 0.35 21.20 -55.45
N GLY A 128 1.68 21.33 -55.35
CA GLY A 128 2.44 22.54 -55.71
C GLY A 128 3.36 22.41 -56.91
N GLU A 129 3.09 21.51 -57.86
CA GLU A 129 3.80 21.47 -59.14
C GLU A 129 2.81 21.24 -60.29
N GLN A 130 2.29 22.35 -60.85
CA GLN A 130 1.80 22.48 -62.21
C GLN A 130 1.64 23.95 -62.60
#